data_AF-A0A560WG12-F1
#
_entry.id   AF-A0A560WG12-F1
#
_cell.length_a   1.000
_cell.length_b   1.000
_cell.length_c   1.000
_cell.angle_alpha   90.00
_cell.angle_beta   90.00
_cell.angle_gamma   90.00
#
_symmetry.space_group_name_H-M   'P 1'
#
loop_
_entity.id
_entity.type
_entity.pdbx_description
1 polymer ?
#
loop_
_entity_poly.entity_id
_entity_poly.type
_entity_poly.pdbx_seq_one_letter_code
_entity_poly.pdbx_strand_id
1 'polypeptide(L)'
;MSAWKGMNVAQVQKEGRDLDRIAGELKRISGELDKEVREIDTNWNGEDSKKFVQEWEGEHKGKIEAAIRLLQDMSEKVERNARGQQDTSNA
;
A
#
# COMPACT_ATOMS: atom_id res chain seq x y z
N MET A 1 29.28 -16.90 -3.63
CA MET A 1 29.73 -16.26 -2.38
C MET A 1 28.91 -14.99 -2.17
N SER A 2 28.04 -14.93 -1.16
CA SER A 2 27.29 -13.70 -0.85
C SER A 2 28.22 -12.71 -0.16
N ALA A 3 28.55 -11.63 -0.86
CA ALA A 3 29.52 -10.61 -0.44
C ALA A 3 28.87 -9.45 0.35
N TRP A 4 28.01 -9.75 1.33
CA TRP A 4 27.45 -8.71 2.19
C TRP A 4 27.53 -9.07 3.67
N LYS A 5 28.16 -8.19 4.46
CA LYS A 5 28.10 -8.14 5.92
C LYS A 5 27.38 -6.84 6.28
N GLY A 6 26.14 -6.92 6.75
CA GLY A 6 25.25 -5.77 6.94
C GLY A 6 24.13 -5.71 5.89
N MET A 7 23.67 -4.51 5.53
CA MET A 7 22.57 -4.28 4.60
C MET A 7 23.05 -4.09 3.16
N ASN A 8 22.55 -4.87 2.21
CA ASN A 8 22.67 -4.54 0.78
C ASN A 8 21.80 -3.33 0.44
N VAL A 9 22.38 -2.13 0.56
CA VAL A 9 21.68 -0.84 0.40
C VAL A 9 20.93 -0.75 -0.92
N ALA A 10 21.55 -1.12 -2.04
CA ALA A 10 20.94 -0.99 -3.36
C ALA A 10 19.70 -1.90 -3.50
N GLN A 11 19.78 -3.13 -2.98
CA GLN A 11 18.65 -4.06 -2.98
C GLN A 11 17.53 -3.57 -2.05
N VAL A 12 17.88 -3.11 -0.85
CA VAL A 12 16.90 -2.61 0.13
C VAL A 12 16.20 -1.34 -0.37
N GLN A 13 16.91 -0.42 -1.03
CA GLN A 13 16.29 0.73 -1.69
C GLN A 13 15.35 0.31 -2.82
N LYS A 14 15.69 -0.75 -3.57
CA LYS A 14 14.80 -1.30 -4.59
C LYS A 14 13.52 -1.84 -3.96
N GLU A 15 13.64 -2.59 -2.87
CA GLU A 15 12.49 -3.15 -2.14
C GLU A 15 11.60 -2.04 -1.56
N GLY A 16 12.17 -0.94 -1.05
CA GLY A 16 11.41 0.24 -0.63
C GLY A 16 10.56 0.83 -1.77
N ARG A 17 11.16 1.05 -2.95
CA ARG A 17 10.42 1.52 -4.14
C ARG A 17 9.34 0.53 -4.58
N ASP A 18 9.59 -0.77 -4.45
CA ASP A 18 8.59 -1.79 -4.76
C ASP A 18 7.38 -1.71 -3.80
N LEU A 19 7.59 -1.42 -2.51
CA LEU A 19 6.50 -1.20 -1.55
C LEU A 19 5.64 0.01 -1.92
N ASP A 20 6.27 1.12 -2.30
CA ASP A 20 5.54 2.33 -2.73
C ASP A 20 4.74 2.08 -4.03
N ARG A 21 5.31 1.35 -4.99
CA ARG A 21 4.60 0.92 -6.20
C ARG A 21 3.35 0.09 -5.86
N ILE A 22 3.48 -0.89 -4.96
CA ILE A 22 2.35 -1.73 -4.52
C ILE A 22 1.27 -0.86 -3.83
N ALA A 23 1.67 0.12 -3.02
CA ALA A 23 0.73 1.06 -2.41
C ALA A 23 -0.05 1.86 -3.48
N GLY A 24 0.63 2.31 -4.53
CA GLY A 24 0.01 2.96 -5.68
C GLY A 24 -0.97 2.06 -6.43
N GLU A 25 -0.63 0.79 -6.64
CA GLU A 25 -1.51 -0.21 -7.26
C GLU A 25 -2.75 -0.47 -6.42
N LEU A 26 -2.61 -0.62 -5.10
CA LEU A 26 -3.76 -0.76 -4.18
C LEU A 26 -4.66 0.47 -4.20
N LYS A 27 -4.10 1.68 -4.28
CA LYS A 27 -4.89 2.91 -4.40
C LYS A 27 -5.71 2.93 -5.68
N ARG A 28 -5.14 2.50 -6.81
CA ARG A 28 -5.87 2.38 -8.08
C ARG A 28 -7.00 1.36 -7.97
N ILE A 29 -6.70 0.17 -7.45
CA ILE A 29 -7.69 -0.90 -7.27
C ILE A 29 -8.82 -0.45 -6.34
N SER A 30 -8.50 0.25 -5.24
CA SER A 30 -9.50 0.80 -4.32
C SER A 30 -10.46 1.76 -5.04
N GLY A 31 -9.96 2.58 -5.96
CA GLY A 31 -10.79 3.48 -6.76
C GLY A 31 -11.68 2.74 -7.76
N GLU A 32 -11.17 1.66 -8.36
CA GLU A 32 -11.96 0.77 -9.24
C GLU A 32 -13.08 0.08 -8.47
N LEU A 33 -12.78 -0.46 -7.27
CA LEU A 33 -13.77 -1.06 -6.39
C LEU A 33 -14.85 -0.04 -5.96
N ASP A 34 -14.45 1.19 -5.61
CA ASP A 34 -15.39 2.28 -5.29
C ASP A 34 -16.38 2.54 -6.44
N LYS A 35 -15.91 2.48 -7.69
CA LYS A 35 -16.75 2.66 -8.88
C LYS A 35 -17.73 1.50 -9.03
N GLU A 36 -17.25 0.26 -8.97
CA GLU A 36 -18.08 -0.94 -9.10
C GLU A 36 -19.14 -1.03 -8.00
N VAL A 37 -18.81 -0.71 -6.75
CA VAL A 37 -19.78 -0.71 -5.63
C VAL A 37 -20.91 0.29 -5.88
N ARG A 38 -20.60 1.47 -6.43
CA ARG A 38 -21.62 2.45 -6.80
C ARG A 38 -22.46 1.99 -7.99
N GLU A 39 -21.86 1.31 -8.96
CA GLU A 39 -22.61 0.74 -10.08
C GLU A 39 -23.55 -0.38 -9.62
N ILE A 40 -23.14 -1.20 -8.65
CA ILE A 40 -24.01 -2.19 -8.00
C ILE A 40 -25.22 -1.50 -7.36
N ASP A 41 -25.02 -0.42 -6.60
CA ASP A 41 -26.12 0.33 -5.97
C ASP A 41 -27.15 0.82 -6.99
N THR A 42 -26.70 1.31 -8.15
CA THR A 42 -27.60 1.77 -9.21
C THR A 42 -28.43 0.65 -9.87
N ASN A 43 -27.90 -0.58 -9.88
CA ASN A 43 -28.54 -1.73 -10.53
C ASN A 43 -29.29 -2.64 -9.54
N TRP A 44 -29.08 -2.45 -8.24
CA TRP A 44 -29.69 -3.22 -7.17
C TRP A 44 -30.44 -2.29 -6.22
N ASN A 45 -31.76 -2.26 -6.34
CA ASN A 45 -32.60 -1.46 -5.48
C ASN A 45 -33.03 -2.26 -4.25
N GLY A 46 -32.93 -1.67 -3.07
CA GLY A 46 -33.43 -2.26 -1.83
C GLY A 46 -32.51 -2.08 -0.64
N GLU A 47 -32.93 -2.60 0.51
CA GLU A 47 -32.19 -2.46 1.77
C GLU A 47 -30.86 -3.21 1.75
N ASP A 48 -30.80 -4.36 1.06
CA ASP A 48 -29.58 -5.16 1.01
C ASP A 48 -28.48 -4.51 0.18
N SER A 49 -28.84 -3.77 -0.88
CA SER A 49 -27.89 -2.96 -1.64
C SER A 49 -27.30 -1.84 -0.78
N LYS A 50 -28.14 -1.15 0.00
CA LYS A 50 -27.68 -0.13 0.94
C LYS A 50 -26.74 -0.70 1.99
N LYS A 51 -27.04 -1.89 2.54
CA LYS A 51 -26.15 -2.58 3.49
C LYS A 51 -24.81 -2.91 2.85
N PHE A 52 -24.81 -3.44 1.62
CA PHE A 52 -23.58 -3.75 0.90
C PHE A 52 -22.71 -2.52 0.68
N VAL A 53 -23.29 -1.39 0.27
CA VAL A 53 -22.56 -0.11 0.12
C VAL A 53 -22.05 0.38 1.48
N GLN A 54 -22.85 0.27 2.54
CA GLN A 54 -22.43 0.65 3.89
C GLN A 54 -21.29 -0.20 4.43
N GLU A 55 -21.31 -1.52 4.20
CA GLU A 55 -20.22 -2.43 4.56
C GLU A 55 -18.92 -2.07 3.81
N TRP A 56 -19.03 -1.77 2.52
CA TRP A 56 -17.90 -1.31 1.73
C TRP A 56 -17.27 -0.02 2.28
N GLU A 57 -18.06 1.04 2.42
CA GLU A 57 -17.58 2.36 2.87
C GLU A 57 -17.14 2.33 4.35
N GLY A 58 -17.84 1.57 5.19
CA GLY A 58 -17.62 1.53 6.63
C GLY A 58 -16.47 0.64 7.08
N GLU A 59 -16.20 -0.46 6.38
CA GLU A 59 -15.22 -1.45 6.82
C GLU A 59 -14.14 -1.73 5.78
N HIS A 60 -14.53 -2.07 4.54
CA HIS A 60 -13.59 -2.64 3.57
C HIS A 60 -12.64 -1.60 3.00
N LYS A 61 -13.16 -0.44 2.60
CA LYS A 61 -12.37 0.68 2.08
C LYS A 61 -11.33 1.16 3.10
N GLY A 62 -11.73 1.30 4.37
CA GLY A 62 -10.83 1.68 5.45
C GLY A 62 -9.66 0.70 5.65
N LYS A 63 -9.89 -0.60 5.50
CA LYS A 63 -8.82 -1.62 5.57
C LYS A 63 -7.81 -1.48 4.43
N ILE A 64 -8.28 -1.21 3.21
CA ILE A 64 -7.40 -0.99 2.04
C ILE A 64 -6.59 0.29 2.23
N GLU A 65 -7.22 1.37 2.67
CA GLU A 65 -6.52 2.63 2.99
C GLU A 65 -5.47 2.45 4.09
N ALA A 66 -5.76 1.67 5.13
CA ALA A 66 -4.80 1.35 6.18
C ALA A 66 -3.61 0.55 5.64
N ALA A 67 -3.85 -0.42 4.74
CA ALA A 67 -2.79 -1.17 4.09
C ALA A 67 -1.90 -0.29 3.20
N ILE A 68 -2.49 0.65 2.44
CA ILE A 68 -1.76 1.63 1.64
C ILE A 68 -0.82 2.45 2.51
N ARG A 69 -1.33 3.01 3.62
CA ARG A 69 -0.52 3.82 4.56
C ARG A 69 0.63 3.00 5.16
N LEU A 70 0.36 1.76 5.57
CA LEU A 70 1.38 0.86 6.11
C LEU A 70 2.51 0.62 5.10
N LEU A 71 2.18 0.37 3.83
CA LEU A 71 3.19 0.16 2.78
C LEU A 71 4.03 1.41 2.52
N GLN A 72 3.41 2.59 2.54
CA GLN A 72 4.11 3.87 2.41
C GLN A 72 5.06 4.11 3.58
N ASP A 73 4.59 3.91 4.82
CA ASP A 73 5.41 4.03 6.03
C ASP A 73 6.61 3.07 6.00
N MET A 74 6.39 1.84 5.53
CA MET A 74 7.45 0.84 5.37
C MET A 74 8.45 1.26 4.29
N SER A 75 7.99 1.76 3.14
CA SER A 75 8.85 2.28 2.07
C SER A 75 9.76 3.39 2.60
N GLU A 76 9.18 4.39 3.28
CA GLU A 76 9.96 5.49 3.83
C GLU A 76 10.96 5.02 4.90
N LYS A 77 10.55 4.09 5.76
CA LYS A 77 11.45 3.54 6.80
C LYS A 77 12.63 2.81 6.16
N VAL A 78 12.37 2.03 5.11
CA VAL A 78 13.40 1.33 4.34
C VAL A 78 14.37 2.32 3.71
N GLU A 79 13.86 3.39 3.08
CA GLU A 79 14.72 4.43 2.50
C GLU A 79 15.57 5.14 3.55
N ARG A 80 14.99 5.52 4.69
CA ARG A 80 15.72 6.17 5.79
C ARG A 80 16.84 5.27 6.32
N ASN A 81 16.56 3.99 6.55
CA ASN A 81 17.57 3.05 7.03
C ASN A 81 18.70 2.83 6.00
N ALA A 82 18.36 2.75 4.72
CA ALA A 82 19.34 2.58 3.66
C ALA A 82 20.28 3.80 3.54
N ARG A 83 19.74 5.02 3.65
CA ARG A 83 20.55 6.26 3.68
C ARG A 83 21.48 6.29 4.90
N GLY A 84 20.97 5.99 6.09
CA GLY A 84 21.78 5.94 7.31
C GLY A 84 22.91 4.89 7.25
N GLN A 85 22.67 3.76 6.59
CA GLN A 85 23.73 2.76 6.33
C GLN A 85 24.80 3.30 5.38
N GLN A 86 24.42 4.01 4.31
CA GLN A 86 25.38 4.64 3.40
C GLN A 86 26.26 5.65 4.13
N ASP A 87 25.66 6.51 4.95
CA ASP A 87 26.39 7.54 5.69
C ASP A 87 27.38 6.93 6.70
N THR A 88 26.97 5.87 7.40
CA THR A 88 27.83 5.16 8.37
C THR A 88 28.93 4.34 7.70
N SER A 89 28.66 3.74 6.54
CA SER A 89 29.65 2.89 5.85
C SER A 89 30.65 3.69 5.02
N ASN A 90 30.33 4.96 4.71
CA ASN A 90 31.19 5.90 4.00
C ASN A 90 31.96 6.86 4.94
N ALA A 91 31.71 6.80 6.25
CA ALA A 91 32.43 7.51 7.31
C ALA A 91 33.57 6.64 7.87
#